data_AF-A0A2R9UCQ3-F1
#
_entry.id   AF-A0A2R9UCQ3-F1
#
_cell.length_a   1.000
_cell.length_b   1.000
_cell.length_c   1.000
_cell.angle_alpha   90.00
_cell.angle_beta   90.00
_cell.angle_gamma   90.00
#
_symmetry.space_group_name_H-M   'P 1'
#
loop_
_entity.id
_entity.type
_entity.pdbx_description
1 polymer ?
#
loop_
_entity_poly.entity_id
_entity_poly.type
_entity_poly.pdbx_seq_one_letter_code
_entity_poly.pdbx_strand_id
1 'polypeptide(L)'
;MTELSQAALVGLSQWIDAGNADRDPEALTLHRLIKLTEESGEVVTATIGALGANPRKGVTNTFEKVLDELLDVAITALGAYEHIDGHQGRALSELEGKIVRVAERAGVVTTTRDPMCTCLTHWPCQVHRPSVQEPEHMNLAPITDDDLLRIANRPGGINEQLRAAMDARDHEDGSADRG
;
A
#
# COMPACT_ATOMS: atom_id res chain seq x y z
N MET A 1 3.14 4.94 14.38
CA MET A 1 4.16 5.27 13.35
C MET A 1 5.30 6.08 13.97
N THR A 2 6.48 6.12 13.34
CA THR A 2 7.63 6.87 13.89
C THR A 2 7.56 8.36 13.52
N GLU A 3 7.98 9.24 14.43
CA GLU A 3 8.12 10.69 14.20
C GLU A 3 9.03 10.99 12.99
N LEU A 4 10.05 10.15 12.75
CA LEU A 4 10.96 10.30 11.62
C LEU A 4 10.26 10.10 10.27
N SER A 5 9.40 9.07 10.15
CA SER A 5 8.67 8.80 8.90
C SER A 5 7.71 9.93 8.54
N GLN A 6 7.05 10.51 9.55
CA GLN A 6 6.16 11.66 9.37
C GLN A 6 6.95 12.89 8.91
N ALA A 7 8.03 13.23 9.62
CA ALA A 7 8.88 14.37 9.27
C ALA A 7 9.49 14.21 7.87
N ALA A 8 9.91 13.00 7.49
CA ALA A 8 10.44 12.70 6.16
C ALA A 8 9.39 12.89 5.06
N LEU A 9 8.17 12.39 5.27
CA LEU A 9 7.07 12.55 4.30
C LEU A 9 6.71 14.04 4.10
N VAL A 10 6.58 14.79 5.19
CA VAL A 10 6.34 16.24 5.15
C VAL A 10 7.47 16.96 4.42
N GLY A 11 8.72 16.66 4.77
CA GLY A 11 9.89 17.25 4.13
C GLY A 11 9.97 16.95 2.63
N LEU A 12 9.68 15.72 2.23
CA LEU A 12 9.61 15.33 0.81
C LEU A 12 8.50 16.10 0.08
N SER A 13 7.32 16.22 0.69
CA SER A 13 6.23 16.97 0.09
C SER A 13 6.61 18.46 -0.06
N GLN A 14 7.13 19.10 0.97
CA GLN A 14 7.60 20.49 0.89
C GLN A 14 8.69 20.69 -0.17
N TRP A 15 9.64 19.75 -0.28
CA TRP A 15 10.71 19.81 -1.27
C TRP A 15 10.18 19.76 -2.70
N ILE A 16 9.18 18.92 -2.98
CA ILE A 16 8.53 18.86 -4.31
C ILE A 16 7.78 20.16 -4.61
N ASP A 17 7.06 20.75 -3.63
CA ASP A 17 6.35 22.03 -3.83
C ASP A 17 7.34 23.18 -4.09
N ALA A 18 8.43 23.24 -3.34
CA ALA A 18 9.48 24.24 -3.54
C ALA A 18 10.09 24.17 -4.94
N GLY A 19 10.27 22.95 -5.48
CA GLY A 19 10.74 22.73 -6.85
C GLY A 19 9.75 23.13 -7.95
N ASN A 20 8.49 23.41 -7.61
CA ASN A 20 7.42 23.77 -8.54
C ASN A 20 6.71 25.09 -8.14
N ALA A 21 7.39 25.94 -7.36
CA ALA A 21 6.82 27.15 -6.76
C ALA A 21 6.45 28.25 -7.76
N ASP A 22 6.88 28.13 -9.02
CA ASP A 22 6.55 29.03 -10.13
C ASP A 22 5.17 28.74 -10.74
N ARG A 23 4.57 27.58 -10.42
CA ARG A 23 3.23 27.20 -10.89
C ARG A 23 2.16 27.89 -10.06
N ASP A 24 1.01 28.15 -10.69
CA ASP A 24 -0.17 28.55 -9.93
C ASP A 24 -0.63 27.41 -8.99
N PRO A 25 -1.32 27.72 -7.87
CA PRO A 25 -1.71 26.72 -6.89
C PRO A 25 -2.59 25.58 -7.42
N GLU A 26 -3.45 25.87 -8.41
CA GLU A 26 -4.32 24.87 -9.01
C GLU A 26 -3.50 23.89 -9.87
N ALA A 27 -2.59 24.40 -10.70
CA ALA A 27 -1.67 23.58 -11.48
C ALA A 27 -0.73 22.74 -10.61
N LEU A 28 -0.26 23.27 -9.47
CA LEU A 28 0.53 22.52 -8.52
C LEU A 28 -0.26 21.36 -7.90
N THR A 29 -1.49 21.63 -7.47
CA THR A 29 -2.40 20.59 -6.94
C THR A 29 -2.69 19.52 -8.00
N LEU A 30 -3.03 19.93 -9.22
CA LEU A 30 -3.28 19.00 -10.32
C LEU A 30 -2.06 18.14 -10.62
N HIS A 31 -0.86 18.74 -10.61
CA HIS A 31 0.39 18.00 -10.81
C HIS A 31 0.60 16.92 -9.74
N ARG A 32 0.32 17.21 -8.47
CA ARG A 32 0.39 16.22 -7.38
C ARG A 32 -0.53 15.03 -7.64
N LEU A 33 -1.74 15.30 -8.10
CA LEU A 33 -2.73 14.26 -8.36
C LEU A 33 -2.42 13.46 -9.62
N ILE A 34 -1.89 14.08 -10.68
CA ILE A 34 -1.51 13.39 -11.92
C ILE A 34 -0.36 12.42 -11.67
N LYS A 35 0.60 12.76 -10.79
CA LYS A 35 1.71 11.86 -10.45
C LYS A 35 1.25 10.49 -9.94
N LEU A 36 0.08 10.38 -9.30
CA LEU A 36 -0.50 9.09 -8.93
C LEU A 36 -0.70 8.14 -10.11
N THR A 37 -1.08 8.69 -11.26
CA THR A 37 -1.29 7.90 -12.49
C THR A 37 0.04 7.44 -13.07
N GLU A 38 1.08 8.27 -12.96
CA GLU A 38 2.44 7.93 -13.38
C GLU A 38 2.96 6.73 -12.58
N GLU A 39 2.96 6.82 -11.24
CA GLU A 39 3.42 5.72 -10.37
C GLU A 39 2.59 4.45 -10.57
N SER A 40 1.27 4.59 -10.78
CA SER A 40 0.41 3.44 -11.09
C SER A 40 0.81 2.76 -12.41
N GLY A 41 1.27 3.54 -13.39
CA GLY A 41 1.83 3.02 -14.64
C GLY A 41 3.17 2.32 -14.46
N GLU A 42 3.99 2.76 -13.50
CA GLU A 42 5.25 2.11 -13.14
C GLU A 42 5.00 0.74 -12.48
N VAL A 43 4.02 0.62 -11.57
CA VAL A 43 3.57 -0.69 -11.04
C VAL A 43 3.20 -1.66 -12.16
N VAL A 44 2.43 -1.19 -13.15
CA VAL A 44 2.03 -2.01 -14.30
C VAL A 44 3.25 -2.42 -15.13
N THR A 45 4.17 -1.50 -15.37
CA THR A 45 5.40 -1.75 -16.13
C THR A 45 6.31 -2.75 -15.43
N ALA A 46 6.50 -2.58 -14.12
CA ALA A 46 7.24 -3.49 -13.27
C ALA A 46 6.61 -4.89 -13.29
N THR A 47 5.28 -4.97 -13.18
CA THR A 47 4.53 -6.24 -13.21
C THR A 47 4.69 -6.94 -14.56
N ILE A 48 4.52 -6.24 -15.68
CA ILE A 48 4.74 -6.81 -17.03
C ILE A 48 6.17 -7.35 -17.16
N GLY A 49 7.15 -6.59 -16.66
CA GLY A 49 8.55 -7.02 -16.66
C GLY A 49 8.83 -8.21 -15.76
N ALA A 50 8.18 -8.31 -14.60
CA ALA A 50 8.33 -9.43 -13.66
C ALA A 50 7.66 -10.70 -14.19
N LEU A 51 6.54 -10.56 -14.89
CA LEU A 51 5.81 -11.64 -15.53
C LEU A 51 6.40 -12.06 -16.87
N GLY A 52 7.40 -11.36 -17.40
CA GLY A 52 7.89 -11.59 -18.75
C GLY A 52 6.81 -11.49 -19.84
N ALA A 53 5.70 -10.81 -19.57
CA ALA A 53 4.50 -10.83 -20.40
C ALA A 53 4.68 -10.16 -21.77
N ASN A 54 5.82 -9.52 -22.01
CA ASN A 54 6.22 -9.02 -23.32
C ASN A 54 7.22 -10.00 -23.97
N PRO A 55 6.79 -10.82 -24.96
CA PRO A 55 7.65 -11.84 -25.57
C PRO A 55 8.94 -11.30 -26.21
N ARG A 56 8.96 -10.01 -26.58
CA ARG A 56 10.16 -9.37 -27.16
C ARG A 56 11.23 -9.02 -26.13
N LYS A 57 10.88 -8.97 -24.85
CA LYS A 57 11.78 -8.55 -23.77
C LYS A 57 12.01 -9.64 -22.73
N GLY A 58 11.14 -10.64 -22.64
CA GLY A 58 11.20 -11.65 -21.58
C GLY A 58 11.08 -11.02 -20.20
N VAL A 59 11.59 -11.70 -19.18
CA VAL A 59 11.62 -11.20 -17.80
C VAL A 59 12.68 -10.11 -17.66
N THR A 60 12.24 -8.89 -17.30
CA THR A 60 13.13 -7.72 -17.13
C THR A 60 13.14 -7.14 -15.73
N ASN A 61 12.17 -7.52 -14.89
CA ASN A 61 12.03 -7.02 -13.52
C ASN A 61 11.80 -8.19 -12.56
N THR A 62 11.82 -7.90 -11.26
CA THR A 62 11.42 -8.84 -10.20
C THR A 62 10.14 -8.35 -9.54
N PHE A 63 9.47 -9.24 -8.80
CA PHE A 63 8.34 -8.82 -7.96
C PHE A 63 8.76 -7.91 -6.80
N GLU A 64 10.04 -7.92 -6.38
CA GLU A 64 10.55 -6.92 -5.43
C GLU A 64 10.41 -5.51 -6.01
N LYS A 65 10.69 -5.32 -7.30
CA LYS A 65 10.43 -4.04 -7.96
C LYS A 65 8.95 -3.69 -7.97
N VAL A 66 8.05 -4.65 -8.17
CA VAL A 66 6.59 -4.40 -8.07
C VAL A 66 6.20 -3.90 -6.68
N LEU A 67 6.76 -4.49 -5.62
CA LEU A 67 6.51 -4.06 -4.25
C LEU A 67 7.04 -2.63 -3.99
N ASP A 68 8.21 -2.31 -4.52
CA ASP A 68 8.81 -0.98 -4.47
C ASP A 68 7.90 0.07 -5.16
N GLU A 69 7.43 -0.21 -6.38
CA GLU A 69 6.51 0.69 -7.10
C GLU A 69 5.18 0.89 -6.36
N LEU A 70 4.67 -0.14 -5.67
CA LEU A 70 3.46 -0.01 -4.84
C LEU A 70 3.68 0.94 -3.66
N LEU A 71 4.89 0.96 -3.09
CA LEU A 71 5.25 1.92 -2.06
C LEU A 71 5.38 3.33 -2.64
N ASP A 72 5.90 3.48 -3.85
CA ASP A 72 5.98 4.78 -4.54
C ASP A 72 4.59 5.38 -4.79
N VAL A 73 3.61 4.56 -5.20
CA VAL A 73 2.20 4.98 -5.28
C VAL A 73 1.68 5.46 -3.92
N ALA A 74 1.94 4.70 -2.85
CA ALA A 74 1.48 5.04 -1.51
C ALA A 74 2.11 6.35 -1.00
N ILE A 75 3.42 6.51 -1.15
CA ILE A 75 4.17 7.72 -0.77
C ILE A 75 3.67 8.91 -1.57
N THR A 76 3.42 8.74 -2.87
CA THR A 76 2.88 9.80 -3.75
C THR A 76 1.49 10.25 -3.30
N ALA A 77 0.62 9.31 -2.94
CA ALA A 77 -0.71 9.63 -2.41
C ALA A 77 -0.66 10.37 -1.07
N LEU A 78 0.20 9.92 -0.16
CA LEU A 78 0.37 10.56 1.15
C LEU A 78 1.05 11.93 1.03
N GLY A 79 1.99 12.09 0.11
CA GLY A 79 2.61 13.39 -0.19
C GLY A 79 1.61 14.37 -0.79
N ALA A 80 0.74 13.91 -1.70
CA ALA A 80 -0.36 14.72 -2.24
C ALA A 80 -1.38 15.10 -1.16
N TYR A 81 -1.67 14.20 -0.22
CA TYR A 81 -2.48 14.52 0.97
C TYR A 81 -1.84 15.67 1.77
N GLU A 82 -0.55 15.56 2.12
CA GLU A 82 0.15 16.62 2.86
C GLU A 82 0.11 17.96 2.12
N HIS A 83 0.31 17.95 0.80
CA HIS A 83 0.21 19.18 0.00
C HIS A 83 -1.16 19.86 0.16
N ILE A 84 -2.25 19.09 -0.01
CA ILE A 84 -3.63 19.61 0.10
C ILE A 84 -3.95 20.02 1.54
N ASP A 85 -3.43 19.30 2.51
CA ASP A 85 -3.68 19.52 3.94
C ASP A 85 -2.79 20.63 4.53
N GLY A 86 -1.86 21.17 3.75
CA GLY A 86 -0.95 22.24 4.17
C GLY A 86 0.21 21.77 5.04
N HIS A 87 0.75 20.57 4.76
CA HIS A 87 1.96 19.99 5.34
C HIS A 87 1.90 19.83 6.87
N GLN A 88 0.75 19.41 7.38
CA GLN A 88 0.47 19.33 8.82
C GLN A 88 1.02 18.06 9.48
N GLY A 89 1.54 17.12 8.69
CA GLY A 89 2.06 15.84 9.17
C GLY A 89 0.97 14.86 9.58
N ARG A 90 -0.26 15.04 9.11
CA ARG A 90 -1.42 14.20 9.48
C ARG A 90 -1.62 13.00 8.59
N ALA A 91 -1.02 12.95 7.40
CA ALA A 91 -1.32 11.93 6.38
C ALA A 91 -1.17 10.51 6.92
N LEU A 92 -0.08 10.25 7.64
CA LEU A 92 0.20 8.95 8.23
C LEU A 92 -0.82 8.56 9.31
N SER A 93 -1.10 9.43 10.29
CA SER A 93 -2.10 9.16 11.32
C SER A 93 -3.51 8.98 10.75
N GLU A 94 -3.84 9.73 9.71
CA GLU A 94 -5.14 9.64 9.03
C GLU A 94 -5.27 8.35 8.22
N LEU A 95 -4.19 7.90 7.58
CA LEU A 95 -4.12 6.60 6.93
C LEU A 95 -4.33 5.47 7.95
N GLU A 96 -3.63 5.50 9.09
CA GLU A 96 -3.81 4.52 10.16
C GLU A 96 -5.28 4.47 10.63
N GLY A 97 -5.87 5.62 10.93
CA GLY A 97 -7.28 5.70 11.30
C GLY A 97 -8.22 5.21 10.20
N LYS A 98 -7.91 5.50 8.92
CA LYS A 98 -8.69 5.03 7.78
C LYS A 98 -8.63 3.51 7.63
N ILE A 99 -7.45 2.90 7.79
CA ILE A 99 -7.25 1.45 7.73
C ILE A 99 -8.12 0.77 8.79
N VAL A 100 -8.08 1.24 10.05
CA VAL A 100 -8.91 0.70 11.13
C VAL A 100 -10.40 0.80 10.79
N ARG A 101 -10.88 1.97 10.36
CA ARG A 101 -12.29 2.16 9.99
C ARG A 101 -12.75 1.26 8.85
N VAL A 102 -11.87 0.98 7.89
CA VAL A 102 -12.16 0.08 6.77
C VAL A 102 -12.16 -1.38 7.25
N ALA A 103 -11.21 -1.77 8.10
CA ALA A 103 -11.14 -3.11 8.68
C ALA A 103 -12.35 -3.42 9.57
N GLU A 104 -12.80 -2.46 10.37
CA GLU A 104 -14.03 -2.57 11.17
C GLU A 104 -15.26 -2.78 10.29
N ARG A 105 -15.40 -1.99 9.22
CA ARG A 105 -16.51 -2.13 8.27
C ARG A 105 -16.50 -3.48 7.57
N ALA A 106 -15.32 -4.01 7.30
CA ALA A 106 -15.16 -5.34 6.71
C ALA A 106 -15.37 -6.48 7.73
N GLY A 107 -15.52 -6.19 9.02
CA GLY A 107 -15.65 -7.19 10.08
C GLY A 107 -14.35 -7.94 10.39
N VAL A 108 -13.20 -7.40 9.97
CA VAL A 108 -11.87 -7.99 10.19
C VAL A 108 -11.29 -7.56 11.55
N VAL A 109 -11.73 -6.42 12.07
CA VAL A 109 -11.37 -5.89 13.40
C VAL A 109 -12.64 -5.41 14.09
N THR A 110 -12.67 -5.45 15.42
CA THR A 110 -13.90 -5.18 16.17
C THR A 110 -13.57 -4.41 17.45
N THR A 111 -13.55 -3.10 17.32
CA THR A 111 -13.27 -2.21 18.43
C THR A 111 -14.42 -2.23 19.42
N THR A 112 -14.19 -2.81 20.60
CA THR A 112 -15.13 -2.70 21.72
C THR A 112 -15.14 -1.25 22.19
N ARG A 113 -16.20 -0.49 21.88
CA ARG A 113 -16.43 0.81 22.52
C ARG A 113 -16.85 0.57 23.97
N ASP A 114 -16.08 1.07 24.94
CA ASP A 114 -16.54 1.13 26.33
C ASP A 114 -17.77 2.06 26.41
N PRO A 115 -18.95 1.56 26.83
CA PRO A 115 -20.17 2.36 26.89
C PRO A 115 -20.11 3.55 27.88
N MET A 116 -19.08 3.61 28.74
CA MET A 116 -18.87 4.73 29.67
C MET A 116 -18.00 5.88 29.09
N CYS A 117 -17.44 5.73 27.88
CA CYS A 117 -16.50 6.69 27.32
C CYS A 117 -17.20 7.79 26.49
N THR A 118 -17.19 9.04 26.99
CA THR A 118 -17.83 10.21 26.36
C THR A 118 -16.91 11.06 25.48
N CYS A 119 -15.65 10.65 25.24
CA CYS A 119 -14.69 11.43 24.45
C CYS A 119 -14.92 11.26 22.92
N LEU A 120 -16.05 11.77 22.43
CA LEU A 120 -16.41 11.70 21.01
C LEU A 120 -15.55 12.57 20.08
N THR A 121 -14.67 13.42 20.62
CA THR A 121 -14.10 14.53 19.84
C THR A 121 -12.59 14.49 19.60
N HIS A 122 -11.83 13.55 20.19
CA HIS A 122 -10.37 13.51 20.01
C HIS A 122 -9.90 12.07 19.81
N TRP A 123 -9.81 11.64 18.55
CA TRP A 123 -9.10 10.43 18.16
C TRP A 123 -7.61 10.77 17.95
N PRO A 124 -6.65 10.01 18.51
CA PRO A 124 -6.80 8.80 19.32
C PRO A 124 -6.83 9.11 20.82
N CYS A 125 -7.84 8.62 21.54
CA CYS A 125 -7.88 8.60 23.00
C CYS A 125 -7.02 7.45 23.52
N GLN A 126 -6.07 7.73 24.43
CA GLN A 126 -5.10 6.78 25.00
C GLN A 126 -5.70 5.52 25.67
N VAL A 127 -7.03 5.44 25.83
CA VAL A 127 -7.74 4.35 26.53
C VAL A 127 -8.43 3.37 25.56
N HIS A 128 -8.50 3.66 24.25
CA HIS A 128 -9.04 2.72 23.26
C HIS A 128 -7.92 1.86 22.67
N ARG A 129 -7.83 0.59 23.11
CA ARG A 129 -7.15 -0.43 22.30
C ARG A 129 -8.18 -1.08 21.39
N PRO A 130 -8.02 -1.05 20.05
CA PRO A 130 -8.80 -1.92 19.20
C PRO A 130 -8.53 -3.36 19.62
N SER A 131 -9.56 -4.05 20.10
CA SER A 131 -9.56 -5.50 20.20
C SER A 131 -9.88 -6.06 18.82
N VAL A 132 -9.17 -7.07 18.35
CA VAL A 132 -9.64 -7.85 17.20
C VAL A 132 -10.60 -8.88 17.79
N GLN A 133 -11.94 -8.76 17.62
CA GLN A 133 -12.80 -9.91 17.96
C GLN A 133 -12.66 -10.94 16.85
N GLU A 134 -12.33 -12.17 17.23
CA GLU A 134 -12.29 -13.31 16.32
C GLU A 134 -13.72 -13.56 15.77
N PRO A 135 -13.93 -13.57 14.44
CA PRO A 135 -15.26 -13.76 13.87
C PRO A 135 -15.68 -15.24 13.91
N GLU A 136 -16.82 -15.55 14.54
CA GLU A 136 -17.37 -16.92 14.68
C GLU A 136 -17.79 -17.61 13.36
N HIS A 137 -17.71 -16.94 12.20
CA HIS A 137 -18.17 -17.52 10.92
C HIS A 137 -17.22 -17.35 9.72
N MET A 138 -15.93 -17.17 9.97
CA MET A 138 -14.90 -17.43 8.95
C MET A 138 -13.67 -17.94 9.68
N ASN A 139 -13.36 -19.23 9.54
CA ASN A 139 -12.24 -19.87 10.22
C ASN A 139 -10.90 -19.40 9.63
N LEU A 140 -10.56 -18.14 9.88
CA LEU A 140 -9.24 -17.55 9.69
C LEU A 140 -8.84 -17.02 11.06
N ALA A 141 -7.89 -17.69 11.69
CA ALA A 141 -7.33 -17.30 12.99
C ALA A 141 -6.89 -15.82 12.97
N PRO A 142 -6.98 -15.11 14.11
CA PRO A 142 -6.51 -13.72 14.19
C PRO A 142 -5.05 -13.64 13.73
N ILE A 143 -4.73 -12.67 12.87
CA ILE A 143 -3.37 -12.45 12.39
C ILE A 143 -2.55 -11.94 13.58
N THR A 144 -1.72 -12.80 14.15
CA THR A 144 -0.76 -12.46 15.21
C THR A 144 0.48 -11.78 14.64
N ASP A 145 1.32 -11.18 15.49
CA ASP A 145 2.64 -10.66 15.05
C ASP A 145 3.49 -11.75 14.37
N ASP A 146 3.31 -13.01 14.78
CA ASP A 146 3.95 -14.19 14.20
C ASP A 146 3.34 -14.55 12.82
N ASP A 147 2.06 -14.25 12.59
CA ASP A 147 1.41 -14.39 11.30
C ASP A 147 1.78 -13.27 10.33
N LEU A 148 1.99 -12.04 10.80
CA LEU A 148 2.57 -10.96 9.99
C LEU A 148 3.98 -11.32 9.51
N LEU A 149 4.79 -11.93 10.40
CA LEU A 149 6.10 -12.45 10.04
C LEU A 149 6.02 -13.65 9.07
N ARG A 150 5.01 -14.52 9.19
CA ARG A 150 4.75 -15.61 8.24
C ARG A 150 4.23 -15.14 6.89
N ILE A 151 3.41 -14.08 6.84
CA ILE A 151 2.91 -13.48 5.60
C ILE A 151 4.06 -12.78 4.87
N ALA A 152 4.89 -12.03 5.61
CA ALA A 152 6.08 -11.37 5.07
C ALA A 152 7.11 -12.38 4.52
N ASN A 153 7.15 -13.60 5.07
CA ASN A 153 8.13 -14.64 4.71
C ASN A 153 7.49 -15.91 4.13
N ARG A 154 6.28 -15.85 3.54
CA ARG A 154 5.55 -17.06 3.14
C ARG A 154 6.18 -17.70 1.88
N PRO A 155 6.74 -18.93 1.95
CA PRO A 155 6.95 -19.71 0.75
C PRO A 155 5.56 -20.06 0.17
N GLY A 156 5.38 -19.87 -1.13
CA GLY A 156 4.12 -20.02 -1.85
C GLY A 156 3.26 -18.74 -1.89
N GLY A 157 3.83 -17.57 -1.61
CA GLY A 157 3.16 -16.28 -1.84
C GLY A 157 2.71 -16.11 -3.29
N ILE A 158 1.82 -15.15 -3.57
CA ILE A 158 1.32 -14.86 -4.92
C ILE A 158 2.46 -14.80 -5.95
N ASN A 159 3.63 -14.27 -5.54
CA ASN A 159 4.83 -14.19 -6.37
C ASN A 159 5.38 -15.57 -6.77
N GLU A 160 5.40 -16.56 -5.87
CA GLU A 160 5.85 -17.93 -6.16
C GLU A 160 4.80 -18.70 -6.97
N GLN A 161 3.50 -18.49 -6.69
CA GLN A 161 2.40 -19.11 -7.43
C GLN A 161 2.32 -18.60 -8.87
N LEU A 162 2.49 -17.29 -9.10
CA LEU A 162 2.56 -16.74 -10.45
C LEU A 162 3.80 -17.23 -11.18
N ARG A 163 4.96 -17.29 -10.51
CA ARG A 163 6.19 -17.82 -11.12
C ARG A 163 6.06 -19.28 -11.51
N ALA A 164 5.52 -20.13 -10.62
CA ALA A 164 5.25 -21.53 -10.93
C ALA A 164 4.22 -21.71 -12.05
N ALA A 165 3.18 -20.88 -12.11
CA ALA A 165 2.18 -20.91 -13.18
C ALA A 165 2.76 -20.45 -14.54
N MET A 166 3.75 -19.56 -14.53
CA MET A 166 4.47 -19.14 -15.74
C MET A 166 5.46 -20.20 -16.22
N ASP A 167 6.28 -20.75 -15.32
CA ASP A 167 7.22 -21.84 -15.64
C ASP A 167 6.47 -23.06 -16.22
N ALA A 168 5.26 -23.35 -15.74
CA ALA A 168 4.40 -24.39 -16.28
C ALA A 168 3.91 -24.10 -17.71
N ARG A 169 3.66 -22.84 -18.08
CA ARG A 169 3.23 -22.44 -19.43
C ARG A 169 4.37 -22.52 -20.44
N ASP A 170 5.58 -22.11 -20.07
CA ASP A 170 6.76 -22.20 -20.94
C ASP A 170 7.12 -23.66 -21.28
N HIS A 171 6.82 -24.60 -20.37
CA HIS A 171 6.98 -26.03 -20.62
C HIS A 171 5.91 -26.62 -21.55
N GLU A 172 4.68 -26.10 -21.57
CA GLU A 172 3.63 -26.52 -22.49
C GLU A 172 3.87 -25.99 -23.93
N ASP A 173 4.26 -24.72 -24.07
CA ASP A 173 4.55 -24.12 -25.38
C ASP A 173 5.83 -24.71 -26.03
N GLY A 174 6.84 -25.07 -25.23
CA GLY A 174 8.04 -25.77 -25.71
C GLY A 174 7.85 -27.25 -26.08
N SER A 175 6.67 -27.82 -25.80
CA SER A 175 6.28 -29.17 -26.21
C SER A 175 5.51 -29.18 -27.54
N ALA A 176 4.91 -28.07 -27.94
CA ALA A 176 4.08 -27.99 -29.15
C ALA A 176 4.91 -27.82 -30.44
N ASP A 177 6.19 -27.42 -30.35
CA ASP A 177 7.09 -27.16 -31.50
C ASP A 177 8.04 -28.34 -31.82
N ARG A 178 7.73 -29.55 -31.33
CA ARG A 178 8.51 -30.79 -31.61
C ARG A 178 7.66 -31.92 -32.21
N GLY A 179 6.68 -31.56 -33.05
CA GLY A 179 5.84 -32.50 -33.81
C GLY A 179 6.00 -32.34 -35.30
#